data_AF-A0AAJ1S2C5-F1
#
_entry.id   AF-A0AAJ1S2C5-F1
#
_cell.length_a   1.000
_cell.length_b   1.000
_cell.length_c   1.000
_cell.angle_alpha   90.00
_cell.angle_beta   90.00
_cell.angle_gamma   90.00
#
_symmetry.space_group_name_H-M   'P 1'
#
loop_
_entity.id
_entity.type
_entity.pdbx_description
1 polymer ?
#
loop_
_entity_poly.entity_id
_entity_poly.type
_entity_poly.pdbx_seq_one_letter_code
_entity_poly.pdbx_strand_id
1 'polypeptide(L)'
;MKVGAAGGGAVDDRRLVEQAVALVLSETPPGWTRLNIAFDAASSEVTAVADGGAVPLPVPPQAVEALSEYHRQAVSSGSSWRRLSIDCGVDGTLSMRKDVDSLVISSRWPQRVLAVITLACLVAAAVVFAVGWRRSEPPRLGVLAVPPPARAKAAFAVLEDWYAAEDHGDAARMRDLACAHPTQSLVDWINTIAYYGQDQGLIFPDALTQFRDDGATVWVKVAVRIRPIDDRMKREVEEAQSRGGFFFETVTFADEGGRLKVCDGRR
;
A
#
# COMPACT_ATOMS: atom_id res chain seq x y z
N MET A 1 56.98 28.10 -42.55
CA MET A 1 55.71 28.38 -41.84
C MET A 1 54.56 27.88 -42.69
N LYS A 2 53.87 26.83 -42.23
CA LYS A 2 52.63 26.34 -42.84
C LYS A 2 51.46 26.89 -42.04
N VAL A 3 50.56 27.61 -42.69
CA VAL A 3 49.20 27.86 -42.20
C VAL A 3 48.25 27.41 -43.29
N GLY A 4 47.34 26.51 -42.91
CA GLY A 4 46.53 25.68 -43.77
C GLY A 4 45.28 26.37 -44.33
N ALA A 5 44.75 25.69 -45.33
CA ALA A 5 43.56 26.00 -46.11
C ALA A 5 42.25 25.58 -45.41
N ALA A 6 41.15 25.99 -46.06
CA ALA A 6 39.75 25.58 -45.90
C ALA A 6 38.90 26.39 -44.90
N GLY A 7 38.39 27.53 -45.37
CA GLY A 7 37.39 28.36 -44.68
C GLY A 7 36.18 28.76 -45.55
N GLY A 8 35.87 28.01 -46.61
CA GLY A 8 34.79 28.35 -47.56
C GLY A 8 33.48 27.57 -47.40
N GLY A 9 33.51 26.32 -46.96
CA GLY A 9 32.32 25.43 -46.99
C GLY A 9 31.28 25.72 -45.91
N ALA A 10 31.69 25.99 -44.67
CA ALA A 10 30.76 26.12 -43.54
C ALA A 10 29.87 27.39 -43.58
N VAL A 11 30.28 28.43 -44.32
CA VAL A 11 29.55 29.69 -44.42
C VAL A 11 28.46 29.63 -45.50
N ASP A 12 28.73 28.97 -46.64
CA ASP A 12 27.72 28.76 -47.69
C ASP A 12 26.67 27.71 -47.28
N ASP A 13 27.09 26.67 -46.57
CA ASP A 13 26.24 25.64 -45.96
C ASP A 13 25.14 26.22 -45.06
N ARG A 14 25.52 27.20 -44.24
CA ARG A 14 24.60 27.88 -43.31
C ARG A 14 23.62 28.78 -44.05
N ARG A 15 24.06 29.44 -45.12
CA ARG A 15 23.25 30.36 -45.92
C ARG A 15 22.08 29.65 -46.61
N LEU A 16 22.30 28.43 -47.12
CA LEU A 16 21.25 27.62 -47.76
C LEU A 16 20.14 27.22 -46.78
N VAL A 17 20.51 26.85 -45.55
CA VAL A 17 19.56 26.52 -44.47
C VAL A 17 18.77 27.75 -44.04
N GLU A 18 19.43 28.88 -43.83
CA GLU A 18 18.78 30.14 -43.45
C GLU A 18 17.85 30.66 -44.56
N GLN A 19 18.23 30.51 -45.83
CA GLN A 19 17.37 30.85 -46.97
C GLN A 19 16.11 29.98 -47.03
N ALA A 20 16.24 28.66 -46.82
CA ALA A 20 15.10 27.76 -46.79
C ALA A 20 14.13 28.10 -45.65
N VAL A 21 14.66 28.41 -44.46
CA VAL A 21 13.84 28.85 -43.31
C VAL A 21 13.12 30.17 -43.62
N ALA A 22 13.81 31.15 -44.22
CA ALA A 22 13.19 32.43 -44.58
C ALA A 22 12.03 32.27 -45.57
N LEU A 23 12.15 31.36 -46.54
CA LEU A 23 11.09 31.05 -47.51
C LEU A 23 9.89 30.34 -46.86
N VAL A 24 10.12 29.52 -45.84
CA VAL A 24 9.03 28.85 -45.12
C VAL A 24 8.35 29.81 -44.13
N LEU A 25 9.11 30.75 -43.55
CA LEU A 25 8.56 31.75 -42.63
C LEU A 25 7.52 32.67 -43.28
N SER A 26 7.60 32.93 -44.59
CA SER A 26 6.57 33.72 -45.28
C SER A 26 5.20 33.05 -45.34
N GLU A 27 5.13 31.74 -45.12
CA GLU A 27 3.90 30.94 -45.13
C GLU A 27 3.33 30.72 -43.71
N THR A 28 3.96 31.29 -42.68
CA THR A 28 3.54 31.06 -41.28
C THR A 28 2.29 31.85 -40.90
N PRO A 29 1.37 31.25 -40.12
CA PRO A 29 0.15 31.93 -39.69
C PRO A 29 0.47 33.04 -38.66
N PRO A 30 -0.36 34.09 -38.56
CA PRO A 30 -0.20 35.10 -37.51
C PRO A 30 -0.23 34.47 -36.12
N GLY A 31 0.66 34.90 -35.22
CA GLY A 31 0.72 34.37 -33.85
C GLY A 31 1.50 33.05 -33.70
N TRP A 32 2.25 32.62 -34.73
CA TRP A 32 3.17 31.50 -34.60
C TRP A 32 4.26 31.77 -33.54
N THR A 33 4.70 30.70 -32.88
CA THR A 33 5.71 30.75 -31.81
C THR A 33 6.93 29.88 -32.11
N ARG A 34 6.73 28.79 -32.86
CA ARG A 34 7.79 27.88 -33.29
C ARG A 34 7.50 27.29 -34.66
N LEU A 35 8.52 27.17 -35.50
CA LEU A 35 8.49 26.49 -36.79
C LEU A 35 9.42 25.28 -36.74
N ASN A 36 8.92 24.11 -37.11
CA ASN A 36 9.70 22.88 -37.22
C ASN A 36 9.68 22.38 -38.67
N ILE A 37 10.86 22.20 -39.23
CA ILE A 37 11.07 21.67 -40.59
C ILE A 37 11.80 20.35 -40.47
N ALA A 38 11.19 19.28 -40.97
CA ALA A 38 11.81 17.97 -41.09
C ALA A 38 12.04 17.66 -42.58
N PHE A 39 13.29 17.43 -42.96
CA PHE A 39 13.69 17.18 -44.33
C PHE A 39 14.49 15.88 -44.43
N ASP A 40 14.11 15.02 -45.36
CA ASP A 40 14.93 13.93 -45.87
C ASP A 40 14.88 13.88 -47.40
N ALA A 41 15.75 13.06 -48.01
CA ALA A 41 15.87 13.02 -49.47
C ALA A 41 14.59 12.57 -50.21
N ALA A 42 13.60 12.01 -49.51
CA ALA A 42 12.35 11.51 -50.09
C ALA A 42 11.14 12.39 -49.72
N SER A 43 11.22 13.19 -48.66
CA SER A 43 10.07 13.91 -48.10
C SER A 43 10.48 15.19 -47.36
N SER A 44 9.58 16.17 -47.37
CA SER A 44 9.73 17.41 -46.62
C SER A 44 8.43 17.70 -45.89
N GLU A 45 8.50 17.76 -44.57
CA GLU A 45 7.36 18.08 -43.71
C GLU A 45 7.65 19.36 -42.93
N VAL A 46 6.71 20.29 -42.97
CA VAL A 46 6.81 21.56 -42.26
C VAL A 46 5.59 21.74 -41.38
N THR A 47 5.84 22.05 -40.11
CA THR A 47 4.78 22.34 -39.14
C THR A 47 5.12 23.62 -38.38
N ALA A 48 4.14 24.51 -38.23
CA ALA A 48 4.25 25.67 -37.36
C ALA A 48 3.33 25.50 -36.15
N VAL A 49 3.78 25.98 -34.99
CA VAL A 49 3.00 26.01 -33.76
C VAL A 49 2.42 27.41 -33.60
N ALA A 50 1.09 27.52 -33.66
CA ALA A 50 0.33 28.75 -33.45
C ALA A 50 -0.87 28.46 -32.55
N ASP A 51 -1.20 29.41 -31.65
CA ASP A 51 -2.34 29.30 -30.72
C ASP A 51 -2.42 27.96 -29.94
N GLY A 52 -1.25 27.41 -29.56
CA GLY A 52 -1.14 26.16 -28.79
C GLY A 52 -1.36 24.87 -29.59
N GLY A 53 -1.51 24.95 -30.92
CA GLY A 53 -1.66 23.80 -31.81
C GLY A 53 -0.59 23.76 -32.91
N ALA A 54 -0.27 22.55 -33.39
CA ALA A 54 0.60 22.37 -34.55
C ALA A 54 -0.22 22.38 -35.84
N VAL A 55 0.10 23.30 -36.74
CA VAL A 55 -0.55 23.49 -38.04
C VAL A 55 0.43 23.08 -39.16
N PRO A 56 0.07 22.13 -40.02
CA PRO A 56 0.87 21.80 -41.20
C PRO A 56 0.93 22.98 -42.16
N LEU A 57 2.12 23.26 -42.70
CA LEU A 57 2.32 24.32 -43.68
C LEU A 57 2.67 23.74 -45.06
N PRO A 58 2.23 24.39 -46.15
CA PRO A 58 2.74 24.07 -47.47
C PRO A 58 4.24 24.34 -47.51
N VAL A 59 5.00 23.44 -48.14
CA VAL A 59 6.45 23.61 -48.29
C VAL A 59 6.72 24.26 -49.65
N PRO A 60 7.26 25.49 -49.70
CA PRO A 60 7.59 26.13 -50.95
C PRO A 60 8.63 25.29 -51.73
N PRO A 61 8.46 25.07 -53.04
CA PRO A 61 9.42 24.30 -53.84
C PRO A 61 10.85 24.84 -53.77
N GLN A 62 10.99 26.16 -53.63
CA GLN A 62 12.28 26.86 -53.50
C GLN A 62 13.00 26.51 -52.18
N ALA A 63 12.25 26.23 -51.10
CA ALA A 63 12.82 25.79 -49.83
C ALA A 63 13.30 24.33 -49.92
N VAL A 64 12.55 23.47 -50.62
CA VAL A 64 12.95 22.08 -50.89
C VAL A 64 14.23 22.04 -51.74
N GLU A 65 14.34 22.90 -52.75
CA GLU A 65 15.52 23.00 -53.60
C GLU A 65 16.77 23.43 -52.82
N ALA A 66 16.65 24.46 -51.96
CA ALA A 66 17.75 24.91 -51.10
C ALA A 66 18.22 23.83 -50.10
N LEU A 67 17.28 23.08 -49.49
CA LEU A 67 17.61 21.98 -48.58
C LEU A 67 18.18 20.75 -49.32
N SER A 68 17.73 20.50 -50.55
CA SER A 68 18.28 19.44 -51.40
C SER A 68 19.71 19.77 -51.85
N GLU A 69 19.99 21.04 -52.17
CA GLU A 69 21.34 21.51 -52.48
C GLU A 69 22.26 21.38 -51.26
N TYR A 70 21.77 21.78 -50.09
CA TYR A 70 22.48 21.58 -48.83
C TYR A 70 22.80 20.10 -48.57
N HIS A 71 21.86 19.19 -48.82
CA HIS A 71 22.09 17.75 -48.69
C HIS A 71 23.16 17.24 -49.66
N ARG A 72 23.11 17.67 -50.93
CA ARG A 72 24.14 17.31 -51.93
C ARG A 72 25.53 17.79 -51.53
N GLN A 73 25.65 19.02 -51.02
CA GLN A 73 26.91 19.60 -50.55
C GLN A 73 27.42 18.91 -49.28
N ALA A 74 26.52 18.55 -48.37
CA ALA A 74 26.88 17.80 -47.17
C ALA A 74 27.35 16.37 -47.50
N VAL A 75 26.73 15.69 -48.46
CA VAL A 75 27.17 14.36 -48.92
C VAL A 75 28.52 14.43 -49.64
N SER A 76 28.74 15.42 -50.50
CA SER A 76 30.01 15.60 -51.20
C SER A 76 31.17 15.98 -50.27
N SER A 77 30.88 16.63 -49.14
CA SER A 77 31.83 16.89 -48.05
C SER A 77 31.99 15.73 -47.05
N GLY A 78 31.36 14.58 -47.30
CA GLY A 78 31.55 13.34 -46.54
C GLY A 78 30.57 13.12 -45.39
N SER A 79 29.48 13.88 -45.31
CA SER A 79 28.44 13.71 -44.29
C SER A 79 27.42 12.64 -44.68
N SER A 80 27.04 11.79 -43.73
CA SER A 80 26.13 10.64 -43.95
C SER A 80 24.76 10.80 -43.28
N TRP A 81 24.32 12.03 -43.02
CA TRP A 81 23.01 12.25 -42.41
C TRP A 81 21.87 11.91 -43.37
N ARG A 82 20.82 11.27 -42.83
CA ARG A 82 19.63 10.90 -43.61
C ARG A 82 18.46 11.84 -43.40
N ARG A 83 18.36 12.44 -42.22
CA ARG A 83 17.29 13.38 -41.87
C ARG A 83 17.85 14.62 -41.20
N LEU A 84 17.33 15.77 -41.61
CA LEU A 84 17.60 17.09 -41.07
C LEU A 84 16.35 17.59 -40.35
N SER A 85 16.52 18.04 -39.11
CA SER A 85 15.47 18.74 -38.36
C SER A 85 15.95 20.15 -38.05
N ILE A 86 15.16 21.14 -38.42
CA ILE A 86 15.42 22.56 -38.19
C ILE A 86 14.28 23.11 -37.35
N ASP A 87 14.61 23.69 -36.21
CA ASP A 87 13.67 24.40 -35.35
C ASP A 87 14.00 25.89 -35.37
N CYS A 88 13.00 26.72 -35.60
CA CYS A 88 13.10 28.17 -35.58
C CYS A 88 12.10 28.77 -34.59
N GLY A 89 12.60 29.55 -33.64
CA GLY A 89 11.77 30.33 -32.72
C GLY A 89 11.38 31.70 -33.28
N VAL A 90 10.30 32.29 -32.75
CA VAL A 90 9.85 33.65 -33.10
C VAL A 90 10.88 34.75 -32.79
N ASP A 91 11.83 34.44 -31.89
CA ASP A 91 12.99 35.29 -31.56
C ASP A 91 14.12 35.20 -32.59
N GLY A 92 13.95 34.40 -33.65
CA GLY A 92 14.97 34.17 -34.68
C GLY A 92 16.02 33.13 -34.28
N THR A 93 15.87 32.47 -33.13
CA THR A 93 16.77 31.40 -32.70
C THR A 93 16.59 30.19 -33.61
N LEU A 94 17.65 29.80 -34.32
CA LEU A 94 17.67 28.66 -35.23
C LEU A 94 18.54 27.55 -34.64
N SER A 95 17.96 26.36 -34.48
CA SER A 95 18.69 25.15 -34.13
C SER A 95 18.51 24.07 -35.18
N MET A 96 19.61 23.41 -35.53
CA MET A 96 19.65 22.39 -36.57
C MET A 96 20.21 21.10 -35.99
N ARG A 97 19.51 19.99 -36.24
CA ARG A 97 19.94 18.64 -35.85
C ARG A 97 19.99 17.74 -37.07
N LYS A 98 21.13 17.06 -37.24
CA LYS A 98 21.35 16.05 -38.27
C LYS A 98 21.32 14.68 -37.62
N ASP A 99 20.46 13.80 -38.10
CA ASP A 99 20.44 12.41 -37.64
C ASP A 99 21.38 11.59 -38.54
N VAL A 100 22.46 11.07 -37.94
CA VAL A 100 23.47 10.22 -38.58
C VAL A 100 23.36 8.86 -37.90
N ASP A 101 23.01 7.82 -38.66
CA ASP A 101 22.77 6.42 -38.23
C ASP A 101 23.06 6.17 -36.74
N SER A 102 22.11 6.59 -35.90
CA SER A 102 21.95 5.98 -34.60
C SER A 102 20.88 4.92 -34.77
N LEU A 103 21.36 3.70 -35.02
CA LEU A 103 20.63 2.45 -34.85
C LEU A 103 19.53 2.66 -33.81
N VAL A 104 18.28 2.56 -34.26
CA VAL A 104 17.07 2.34 -33.47
C VAL A 104 17.42 2.07 -32.01
N ILE A 105 17.40 3.12 -31.17
CA ILE A 105 17.63 2.97 -29.73
C ILE A 105 16.41 2.24 -29.18
N SER A 106 16.54 0.93 -29.19
CA SER A 106 15.64 -0.06 -28.63
C SER A 106 15.27 0.32 -27.20
N SER A 107 13.96 0.40 -26.97
CA SER A 107 13.23 0.75 -25.75
C SER A 107 13.51 -0.09 -24.49
N ARG A 108 14.64 -0.81 -24.41
CA ARG A 108 14.94 -1.74 -23.31
C ARG A 108 15.50 -1.07 -22.05
N TRP A 109 16.09 0.12 -22.14
CA TRP A 109 16.58 0.83 -20.95
C TRP A 109 15.45 1.42 -20.10
N PRO A 110 14.46 2.15 -20.66
CA PRO A 110 13.33 2.62 -19.85
C PRO A 110 12.48 1.45 -19.35
N GLN A 111 12.29 0.37 -20.11
CA GLN A 111 11.56 -0.81 -19.64
C GLN A 111 12.24 -1.56 -18.49
N ARG A 112 13.58 -1.66 -18.48
CA ARG A 112 14.29 -2.28 -17.35
C ARG A 112 14.25 -1.42 -16.10
N VAL A 113 14.38 -0.10 -16.25
CA VAL A 113 14.22 0.84 -15.14
C VAL A 113 12.78 0.80 -14.61
N LEU A 114 11.78 0.80 -15.49
CA LEU A 114 10.38 0.66 -15.11
C LEU A 114 10.12 -0.69 -14.45
N ALA A 115 10.66 -1.80 -14.97
CA ALA A 115 10.51 -3.12 -14.35
C ALA A 115 11.14 -3.19 -12.96
N VAL A 116 12.32 -2.58 -12.77
CA VAL A 116 12.98 -2.48 -11.46
C VAL A 116 12.16 -1.60 -10.50
N ILE A 117 11.63 -0.47 -10.97
CA ILE A 117 10.75 0.40 -10.16
C ILE A 117 9.45 -0.32 -9.81
N THR A 118 8.82 -1.01 -10.76
CA THR A 118 7.59 -1.77 -10.52
C THR A 118 7.85 -2.92 -9.55
N LEU A 119 8.98 -3.63 -9.68
CA LEU A 119 9.36 -4.68 -8.74
C LEU A 119 9.64 -4.09 -7.35
N ALA A 120 10.33 -2.95 -7.26
CA ALA A 120 10.57 -2.26 -6.00
C ALA A 120 9.27 -1.77 -5.35
N CYS A 121 8.33 -1.24 -6.14
CA CYS A 121 6.99 -0.85 -5.69
C CYS A 121 6.16 -2.06 -5.25
N LEU A 122 6.24 -3.20 -5.96
CA LEU A 122 5.55 -4.43 -5.56
C LEU A 122 6.15 -5.03 -4.29
N VAL A 123 7.47 -5.02 -4.13
CA VAL A 123 8.15 -5.45 -2.91
C VAL A 123 7.82 -4.52 -1.75
N ALA A 124 7.84 -3.19 -1.97
CA ALA A 124 7.44 -2.22 -0.96
C ALA A 124 5.96 -2.39 -0.58
N ALA A 125 5.06 -2.61 -1.54
CA ALA A 125 3.66 -2.90 -1.30
C ALA A 125 3.50 -4.22 -0.53
N ALA A 126 4.21 -5.29 -0.89
CA ALA A 126 4.17 -6.55 -0.18
C ALA A 126 4.71 -6.44 1.25
N VAL A 127 5.75 -5.63 1.48
CA VAL A 127 6.29 -5.35 2.82
C VAL A 127 5.30 -4.49 3.62
N VAL A 128 4.73 -3.43 3.05
CA VAL A 128 3.70 -2.61 3.70
C VAL A 128 2.44 -3.42 3.99
N PHE A 129 2.06 -4.35 3.12
CA PHE A 129 0.95 -5.25 3.35
C PHE A 129 1.29 -6.28 4.43
N ALA A 130 2.44 -6.93 4.37
CA ALA A 130 2.86 -7.92 5.37
C ALA A 130 3.10 -7.30 6.77
N VAL A 131 3.66 -6.09 6.83
CA VAL A 131 3.95 -5.36 8.08
C VAL A 131 2.73 -4.58 8.57
N GLY A 132 1.98 -3.95 7.68
CA GLY A 132 0.80 -3.15 7.99
C GLY A 132 -0.43 -4.00 8.33
N TRP A 133 -0.62 -5.13 7.66
CA TRP A 133 -1.70 -6.06 8.01
C TRP A 133 -1.45 -6.77 9.35
N ARG A 134 -0.18 -6.89 9.78
CA ARG A 134 0.18 -7.40 11.11
C ARG A 134 0.10 -6.35 12.23
N ARG A 135 -0.17 -5.06 11.95
CA ARG A 135 -0.04 -3.98 12.95
C ARG A 135 -1.22 -3.03 13.12
N SER A 136 -2.39 -3.32 12.59
CA SER A 136 -3.59 -2.57 12.95
C SER A 136 -4.39 -3.31 14.02
N GLU A 137 -3.75 -3.64 15.16
CA GLU A 137 -4.51 -3.52 16.39
C GLU A 137 -4.79 -2.02 16.54
N PRO A 138 -6.07 -1.59 16.56
CA PRO A 138 -6.38 -0.18 16.72
C PRO A 138 -5.60 0.31 17.95
N PRO A 139 -4.96 1.50 17.90
CA PRO A 139 -4.27 2.03 19.06
C PRO A 139 -5.28 1.99 20.20
N ARG A 140 -5.03 1.14 21.19
CA ARG A 140 -5.81 1.16 22.42
C ARG A 140 -5.54 2.55 22.96
N LEU A 141 -6.50 3.46 22.75
CA LEU A 141 -6.57 4.71 23.47
C LEU A 141 -6.15 4.36 24.87
N GLY A 142 -5.12 5.03 25.39
CA GLY A 142 -4.74 4.88 26.78
C GLY A 142 -5.94 5.32 27.59
N VAL A 143 -6.86 4.39 27.84
CA VAL A 143 -7.94 4.55 28.78
C VAL A 143 -7.18 4.78 30.06
N LEU A 144 -7.17 6.03 30.53
CA LEU A 144 -6.85 6.35 31.92
C LEU A 144 -7.58 5.26 32.71
N ALA A 145 -6.82 4.33 33.28
CA ALA A 145 -7.37 3.12 33.85
C ALA A 145 -8.23 3.53 35.03
N VAL A 146 -9.50 3.82 34.75
CA VAL A 146 -10.51 4.02 35.77
C VAL A 146 -10.43 2.73 36.57
N PRO A 147 -10.14 2.82 37.88
CA PRO A 147 -10.04 1.62 38.69
C PRO A 147 -11.33 0.83 38.49
N PRO A 148 -11.26 -0.49 38.25
CA PRO A 148 -12.44 -1.24 37.89
C PRO A 148 -13.53 -1.05 38.96
N PRO A 149 -14.81 -0.96 38.56
CA PRO A 149 -15.92 -0.78 39.49
C PRO A 149 -15.81 -1.76 40.67
N ALA A 150 -16.15 -1.33 41.88
CA ALA A 150 -15.99 -2.16 43.08
C ALA A 150 -16.72 -3.52 42.94
N ARG A 151 -17.91 -3.54 42.33
CA ARG A 151 -18.66 -4.78 42.05
C ARG A 151 -18.00 -5.65 40.99
N ALA A 152 -17.29 -5.07 40.02
CA ALA A 152 -16.48 -5.83 39.07
C ALA A 152 -15.31 -6.54 39.78
N LYS A 153 -14.62 -5.85 40.69
CA LYS A 153 -13.57 -6.46 41.52
C LYS A 153 -14.13 -7.58 42.41
N ALA A 154 -15.27 -7.35 43.04
CA ALA A 154 -15.94 -8.37 43.86
C ALA A 154 -16.35 -9.60 43.03
N ALA A 155 -16.94 -9.39 41.84
CA ALA A 155 -17.30 -10.49 40.94
C ALA A 155 -16.06 -11.29 40.51
N PHE A 156 -14.96 -10.62 40.18
CA PHE A 156 -13.71 -11.31 39.82
C PHE A 156 -13.15 -12.14 40.97
N ALA A 157 -13.17 -11.61 42.20
CA ALA A 157 -12.73 -12.38 43.37
C ALA A 157 -13.59 -13.63 43.60
N VAL A 158 -14.91 -13.56 43.37
CA VAL A 158 -15.78 -14.75 43.43
C VAL A 158 -15.45 -15.74 42.32
N LEU A 159 -15.07 -15.27 41.11
CA LEU A 159 -14.60 -16.16 40.04
C LEU A 159 -13.29 -16.87 40.41
N GLU A 160 -12.33 -16.15 41.00
CA GLU A 160 -11.07 -16.75 41.47
C GLU A 160 -11.36 -17.90 42.46
N ASP A 161 -12.23 -17.67 43.44
CA ASP A 161 -12.68 -18.68 44.39
C ASP A 161 -13.43 -19.84 43.71
N TRP A 162 -14.25 -19.55 42.70
CA TRP A 162 -15.03 -20.53 41.96
C TRP A 162 -14.14 -21.48 41.16
N TYR A 163 -13.23 -20.94 40.34
CA TYR A 163 -12.32 -21.76 39.54
C TYR A 163 -11.28 -22.49 40.40
N ALA A 164 -10.85 -21.91 41.53
CA ALA A 164 -10.00 -22.63 42.49
C ALA A 164 -10.73 -23.83 43.11
N ALA A 165 -12.01 -23.68 43.47
CA ALA A 165 -12.81 -24.80 43.96
C ALA A 165 -13.00 -25.87 42.89
N GLU A 166 -13.24 -25.44 41.65
CA GLU A 166 -13.37 -26.32 40.50
C GLU A 166 -12.09 -27.13 40.24
N ASP A 167 -10.93 -26.47 40.16
CA ASP A 167 -9.62 -27.10 39.96
C ASP A 167 -9.28 -28.12 41.04
N HIS A 168 -9.83 -27.96 42.24
CA HIS A 168 -9.68 -28.89 43.35
C HIS A 168 -10.76 -30.00 43.39
N GLY A 169 -11.74 -29.97 42.48
CA GLY A 169 -12.88 -30.87 42.51
C GLY A 169 -13.84 -30.63 43.69
N ASP A 170 -13.77 -29.45 44.33
CA ASP A 170 -14.56 -29.11 45.52
C ASP A 170 -15.96 -28.61 45.15
N ALA A 171 -16.81 -29.56 44.75
CA ALA A 171 -18.20 -29.27 44.42
C ALA A 171 -19.02 -28.76 45.62
N ALA A 172 -18.59 -28.99 46.87
CA ALA A 172 -19.26 -28.42 48.04
C ALA A 172 -19.03 -26.92 48.12
N ARG A 173 -17.77 -26.49 47.97
CA ARG A 173 -17.41 -25.07 47.88
C ARG A 173 -18.07 -24.38 46.69
N MET A 174 -18.16 -25.04 45.53
CA MET A 174 -18.88 -24.48 44.39
C MET A 174 -20.37 -24.26 44.71
N ARG A 175 -21.04 -25.20 45.39
CA ARG A 175 -22.44 -25.01 45.85
C ARG A 175 -22.57 -23.85 46.84
N ASP A 176 -21.59 -23.68 47.73
CA ASP A 176 -21.56 -22.54 48.66
C ASP A 176 -21.36 -21.19 47.95
N LEU A 177 -20.73 -21.17 46.77
CA LEU A 177 -20.55 -19.97 45.95
C LEU A 177 -21.72 -19.74 44.99
N ALA A 178 -22.52 -20.77 44.72
CA ALA A 178 -23.72 -20.66 43.91
C ALA A 178 -24.84 -19.89 44.65
N CYS A 179 -25.74 -19.31 43.87
CA CYS A 179 -26.92 -18.62 44.39
C CYS A 179 -28.03 -19.62 44.76
N ALA A 180 -29.08 -19.14 45.42
CA ALA A 180 -30.16 -19.99 45.92
C ALA A 180 -30.94 -20.71 44.80
N HIS A 181 -31.05 -20.08 43.62
CA HIS A 181 -31.78 -20.62 42.47
C HIS A 181 -30.92 -20.57 41.20
N PRO A 182 -29.91 -21.45 41.08
CA PRO A 182 -29.02 -21.47 39.94
C PRO A 182 -29.73 -22.00 38.68
N THR A 183 -29.21 -21.64 37.51
CA THR A 183 -29.66 -22.22 36.24
C THR A 183 -29.29 -23.70 36.16
N GLN A 184 -29.99 -24.45 35.31
CA GLN A 184 -29.65 -25.85 35.07
C GLN A 184 -28.21 -26.02 34.55
N SER A 185 -27.73 -25.08 33.72
CA SER A 185 -26.34 -25.07 33.21
C SER A 185 -25.32 -25.08 34.36
N LEU A 186 -25.53 -24.22 35.37
CA LEU A 186 -24.63 -24.16 36.52
C LEU A 186 -24.73 -25.41 37.39
N VAL A 187 -25.94 -25.95 37.57
CA VAL A 187 -26.15 -27.20 38.32
C VAL A 187 -25.43 -28.37 37.64
N ASP A 188 -25.54 -28.49 36.31
CA ASP A 188 -24.90 -29.54 35.54
C ASP A 188 -23.38 -29.42 35.58
N TRP A 189 -22.85 -28.19 35.54
CA TRP A 189 -21.43 -27.93 35.73
C TRP A 189 -20.96 -28.40 37.11
N ILE A 190 -21.58 -27.95 38.21
CA ILE A 190 -21.21 -28.38 39.58
C ILE A 190 -21.27 -29.90 39.70
N ASN A 191 -22.32 -30.52 39.15
CA ASN A 191 -22.48 -31.97 39.20
C ASN A 191 -21.39 -32.69 38.39
N THR A 192 -20.99 -32.16 37.24
CA THR A 192 -19.88 -32.70 36.46
C THR A 192 -18.60 -32.74 37.30
N ILE A 193 -18.28 -31.66 38.01
CA ILE A 193 -17.13 -31.61 38.92
C ILE A 193 -17.31 -32.58 40.09
N ALA A 194 -18.52 -32.68 40.65
CA ALA A 194 -18.80 -33.60 41.76
C ALA A 194 -18.61 -35.09 41.37
N TYR A 195 -18.95 -35.45 40.13
CA TYR A 195 -18.89 -36.83 39.65
C TYR A 195 -17.54 -37.22 39.07
N TYR A 196 -16.89 -36.31 38.33
CA TYR A 196 -15.69 -36.61 37.55
C TYR A 196 -14.45 -35.87 38.05
N GLY A 197 -14.60 -34.88 38.92
CA GLY A 197 -13.52 -33.98 39.31
C GLY A 197 -13.10 -33.06 38.15
N GLN A 198 -11.89 -32.51 38.24
CA GLN A 198 -11.22 -31.86 37.13
C GLN A 198 -10.15 -32.78 36.52
N ASP A 199 -10.44 -33.33 35.35
CA ASP A 199 -9.60 -34.32 34.66
C ASP A 199 -9.07 -33.84 33.30
N GLN A 200 -9.61 -32.74 32.76
CA GLN A 200 -9.28 -32.25 31.42
C GLN A 200 -8.25 -31.11 31.44
N GLY A 201 -8.37 -30.17 32.38
CA GLY A 201 -7.49 -29.02 32.47
C GLY A 201 -7.79 -28.17 33.70
N LEU A 202 -6.76 -27.47 34.19
CA LEU A 202 -6.89 -26.50 35.29
C LEU A 202 -7.14 -25.11 34.73
N ILE A 203 -8.11 -24.39 35.29
CA ILE A 203 -8.64 -23.13 34.74
C ILE A 203 -8.22 -21.94 35.62
N PHE A 204 -7.54 -20.98 35.01
CA PHE A 204 -7.06 -19.76 35.67
C PHE A 204 -7.75 -18.55 35.08
N PRO A 205 -8.61 -17.84 35.84
CA PRO A 205 -9.18 -16.58 35.38
C PRO A 205 -8.10 -15.52 35.29
N ASP A 206 -7.99 -14.89 34.12
CA ASP A 206 -6.91 -13.96 33.80
C ASP A 206 -7.37 -12.51 33.81
N ALA A 207 -8.54 -12.26 33.22
CA ALA A 207 -9.05 -10.90 33.06
C ALA A 207 -10.57 -10.88 32.88
N LEU A 208 -11.21 -9.87 33.48
CA LEU A 208 -12.54 -9.43 33.06
C LEU A 208 -12.42 -8.67 31.73
N THR A 209 -13.08 -9.18 30.70
CA THR A 209 -13.09 -8.57 29.37
C THR A 209 -14.36 -7.80 29.07
N GLN A 210 -15.47 -8.18 29.71
CA GLN A 210 -16.72 -7.41 29.69
C GLN A 210 -17.39 -7.49 31.06
N PHE A 211 -18.07 -6.42 31.43
CA PHE A 211 -18.78 -6.27 32.69
C PHE A 211 -20.07 -5.51 32.44
N ARG A 212 -21.18 -6.00 32.99
CA ARG A 212 -22.49 -5.35 33.01
C ARG A 212 -23.09 -5.53 34.40
N ASP A 213 -23.69 -4.48 34.92
CA ASP A 213 -24.32 -4.46 36.23
C ASP A 213 -25.64 -3.70 36.11
N ASP A 214 -26.74 -4.35 36.48
CA ASP A 214 -28.09 -3.77 36.49
C ASP A 214 -28.63 -3.54 37.91
N GLY A 215 -27.76 -3.67 38.93
CA GLY A 215 -28.11 -3.55 40.34
C GLY A 215 -28.40 -4.91 40.97
N ALA A 216 -29.35 -5.66 40.41
CA ALA A 216 -29.77 -6.96 40.95
C ALA A 216 -28.84 -8.10 40.52
N THR A 217 -28.32 -8.01 39.30
CA THR A 217 -27.46 -9.01 38.68
C THR A 217 -26.19 -8.37 38.13
N VAL A 218 -25.14 -9.17 38.13
CA VAL A 218 -23.86 -8.80 37.51
C VAL A 218 -23.56 -9.85 36.45
N TRP A 219 -23.33 -9.41 35.22
CA TRP A 219 -22.91 -10.27 34.13
C TRP A 219 -21.47 -9.95 33.76
N VAL A 220 -20.64 -10.98 33.61
CA VAL A 220 -19.25 -10.83 33.21
C VAL A 220 -18.87 -11.77 32.10
N LYS A 221 -17.92 -11.32 31.28
CA LYS A 221 -17.15 -12.16 30.38
C LYS A 221 -15.72 -12.21 30.85
N VAL A 222 -15.23 -13.39 31.20
CA VAL A 222 -13.88 -13.62 31.71
C VAL A 222 -13.04 -14.31 30.65
N ALA A 223 -11.80 -13.85 30.48
CA ALA A 223 -10.78 -14.59 29.75
C ALA A 223 -10.11 -15.55 30.74
N VAL A 224 -10.00 -16.81 30.36
CA VAL A 224 -9.36 -17.86 31.17
C VAL A 224 -8.21 -18.50 30.41
N ARG A 225 -7.18 -18.90 31.17
CA ARG A 225 -6.10 -19.77 30.70
C ARG A 225 -6.33 -21.17 31.21
N ILE A 226 -6.18 -22.15 30.33
CA ILE A 226 -6.31 -23.55 30.68
C ILE A 226 -4.91 -24.19 30.67
N ARG A 227 -4.52 -24.82 31.78
CA ARG A 227 -3.36 -25.73 31.81
C ARG A 227 -3.88 -27.14 31.51
N PRO A 228 -3.56 -27.71 30.34
CA PRO A 228 -4.11 -29.00 29.93
C PRO A 228 -3.57 -30.13 30.81
N ILE A 229 -4.44 -31.07 31.16
CA ILE A 229 -4.09 -32.33 31.85
C ILE A 229 -4.06 -33.49 30.85
N ASP A 230 -5.04 -33.55 29.94
CA ASP A 230 -5.14 -34.59 28.92
C ASP A 230 -4.68 -34.14 27.51
N ASP A 231 -4.44 -35.12 26.63
CA ASP A 231 -3.99 -34.86 25.25
C ASP A 231 -5.03 -34.13 24.40
N ARG A 232 -6.32 -34.25 24.73
CA ARG A 232 -7.40 -33.59 23.99
C ARG A 232 -7.37 -32.09 24.28
N MET A 233 -7.38 -31.72 25.55
CA MET A 233 -7.28 -30.35 26.03
C MET A 233 -5.97 -29.71 25.60
N LYS A 234 -4.87 -30.46 25.56
CA LYS A 234 -3.61 -29.95 25.02
C LYS A 234 -3.75 -29.44 23.58
N ARG A 235 -4.41 -30.20 22.71
CA ARG A 235 -4.67 -29.79 21.32
C ARG A 235 -5.58 -28.57 21.26
N GLU A 236 -6.64 -28.53 22.08
CA GLU A 236 -7.56 -27.39 22.15
C GLU A 236 -6.83 -26.10 22.59
N VAL A 237 -5.96 -26.18 23.60
CA VAL A 237 -5.12 -25.06 24.07
C VAL A 237 -4.15 -24.60 22.99
N GLU A 238 -3.46 -25.52 22.29
CA GLU A 238 -2.54 -25.19 21.20
C GLU A 238 -3.27 -24.48 20.04
N GLU A 239 -4.47 -24.92 19.67
CA GLU A 239 -5.30 -24.30 18.64
C GLU A 239 -5.88 -22.93 19.07
N ALA A 240 -6.21 -22.77 20.36
CA ALA A 240 -6.61 -21.47 20.90
C ALA A 240 -5.43 -20.49 20.89
N GLN A 241 -4.23 -20.95 21.26
CA GLN A 241 -2.99 -20.16 21.24
C GLN A 241 -2.62 -19.66 19.84
N SER A 242 -2.86 -20.44 18.79
CA SER A 242 -2.65 -19.96 17.42
C SER A 242 -3.59 -18.83 16.99
N ARG A 243 -4.67 -18.57 17.75
CA ARG A 243 -5.69 -17.55 17.48
C ARG A 243 -5.77 -16.42 18.52
N GLY A 244 -4.84 -16.37 19.48
CA GLY A 244 -4.80 -15.32 20.52
C GLY A 244 -4.84 -15.81 21.97
N GLY A 245 -4.93 -17.12 22.21
CA GLY A 245 -4.50 -17.76 23.46
C GLY A 245 -5.40 -17.69 24.68
N PHE A 246 -6.65 -17.22 24.53
CA PHE A 246 -7.61 -17.18 25.63
C PHE A 246 -8.89 -17.93 25.29
N PHE A 247 -9.40 -18.65 26.29
CA PHE A 247 -10.77 -19.14 26.30
C PHE A 247 -11.63 -18.08 26.99
N PHE A 248 -12.91 -18.02 26.63
CA PHE A 248 -13.81 -17.03 27.20
C PHE A 248 -15.03 -17.70 27.78
N GLU A 249 -15.30 -17.40 29.04
CA GLU A 249 -16.51 -17.86 29.70
C GLU A 249 -17.39 -16.66 30.06
N THR A 250 -18.69 -16.91 30.15
CA THR A 250 -19.65 -15.91 30.62
C THR A 250 -20.33 -16.40 31.88
N VAL A 251 -20.37 -15.54 32.89
CA VAL A 251 -20.89 -15.87 34.22
C VAL A 251 -21.85 -14.78 34.66
N THR A 252 -22.97 -15.18 35.26
CA THR A 252 -23.96 -14.28 35.84
C THR A 252 -24.00 -14.47 37.34
N PHE A 253 -24.02 -13.37 38.08
CA PHE A 253 -24.14 -13.33 39.53
C PHE A 253 -25.46 -12.68 39.94
N ALA A 254 -26.00 -13.13 41.07
CA ALA A 254 -27.00 -12.39 41.83
C ALA A 254 -26.40 -11.84 43.11
N ASP A 255 -26.94 -10.72 43.59
CA ASP A 255 -26.64 -10.19 44.91
C ASP A 255 -27.60 -10.79 45.95
N GLU A 256 -27.08 -11.65 46.82
CA GLU A 256 -27.84 -12.28 47.89
C GLU A 256 -27.30 -11.79 49.24
N GLY A 257 -28.01 -10.83 49.84
CA GLY A 257 -27.66 -10.29 51.15
C GLY A 257 -26.33 -9.52 51.16
N GLY A 258 -26.00 -8.82 50.08
CA GLY A 258 -24.75 -8.05 49.96
C GLY A 258 -23.55 -8.88 49.51
N ARG A 259 -23.78 -10.12 49.07
CA ARG A 259 -22.75 -11.03 48.55
C ARG A 259 -23.12 -11.47 47.14
N LEU A 260 -22.16 -11.37 46.23
CA LEU A 260 -22.30 -11.92 44.89
C LEU A 260 -22.21 -13.45 44.93
N LYS A 261 -23.14 -14.09 44.23
CA LYS A 261 -23.27 -15.55 44.13
C LYS A 261 -23.45 -15.94 42.67
N VAL A 262 -22.81 -17.02 42.25
CA VAL A 262 -22.87 -17.50 40.86
C VAL A 262 -24.24 -18.11 40.59
N CYS A 263 -24.97 -17.59 39.60
CA CYS A 263 -26.29 -18.11 39.22
C CYS A 263 -26.31 -18.79 37.86
N ASP A 264 -25.44 -18.40 36.94
CA ASP A 264 -25.35 -19.00 35.62
C ASP A 264 -23.91 -19.00 35.13
N GLY A 265 -23.58 -19.97 34.28
CA GLY A 265 -22.25 -20.16 33.73
C GLY A 265 -22.31 -20.85 32.38
N ARG A 266 -21.59 -20.28 31.40
CA ARG A 266 -21.43 -20.86 30.06
C ARG A 266 -19.96 -20.82 29.64
N ARG A 267 -19.49 -21.99 29.21
CA ARG A 267 -18.15 -22.27 28.69
C ARG A 267 -18.15 -22.33 27.18
#